data_AF-A0A934H0J3-F1
#
_entry.id   AF-A0A934H0J3-F1
#
_cell.length_a   1.000
_cell.length_b   1.000
_cell.length_c   1.000
_cell.angle_alpha   90.00
_cell.angle_beta   90.00
_cell.angle_gamma   90.00
#
_symmetry.space_group_name_H-M   'P 1'
#
loop_
_entity.id
_entity.type
_entity.pdbx_description
1 polymer ?
#
loop_
_entity_poly.entity_id
_entity_poly.type
_entity_poly.pdbx_seq_one_letter_code
_entity_poly.pdbx_strand_id
1 'polypeptide(L)'
;MTIETVSFTERVSGAAGSACRVHGTGTGATYIMDVFSALTSLLPTLGWTEDSMNYGACGPTGMATGFTKGGAIGLLAVGWRPSANANCPKDQPISMCPLTPEQKIYTVTIQVAEQE
;
A
#
# COMPACT_ATOMS: atom_id res chain seq x y z
N MET A 1 1.99 13.94 2.83
CA MET A 1 2.88 12.75 2.84
C MET A 1 3.89 12.95 3.95
N THR A 2 4.20 11.92 4.71
CA THR A 2 5.19 11.93 5.79
C THR A 2 6.25 10.88 5.53
N ILE A 3 7.46 11.12 6.03
CA ILE A 3 8.58 10.18 5.99
C ILE A 3 9.08 10.04 7.42
N GLU A 4 9.18 8.81 7.91
CA GLU A 4 9.59 8.54 9.29
C GLU A 4 10.26 7.17 9.40
N THR A 5 11.11 6.98 10.40
CA THR A 5 11.66 5.67 10.75
C THR A 5 10.66 4.91 11.61
N VAL A 6 10.40 3.66 11.27
CA VAL A 6 9.50 2.77 12.00
C VAL A 6 10.15 1.44 12.29
N SER A 7 9.70 0.75 13.35
CA SER A 7 10.01 -0.66 13.56
C SER A 7 9.50 -1.48 12.38
N PHE A 8 10.32 -2.41 11.91
CA PHE A 8 10.02 -3.28 10.78
C PHE A 8 10.23 -4.74 11.16
N THR A 9 9.36 -5.60 10.64
CA THR A 9 9.53 -7.05 10.73
C THR A 9 9.27 -7.61 9.35
N GLU A 10 10.30 -8.24 8.79
CA GLU A 10 10.24 -8.93 7.53
C GLU A 10 9.39 -10.20 7.73
N ARG A 11 8.34 -10.36 6.93
CA ARG A 11 7.32 -11.39 7.14
C ARG A 11 7.72 -12.77 6.63
N VAL A 12 8.70 -12.88 5.73
CA VAL A 12 9.15 -14.16 5.18
C VAL A 12 10.22 -14.81 6.06
N SER A 13 11.25 -14.04 6.44
CA SER A 13 12.39 -14.44 7.24
C SER A 13 12.18 -14.27 8.74
N GLY A 14 11.26 -13.38 9.15
CA GLY A 14 11.07 -13.00 10.55
C GLY A 14 12.11 -12.00 11.07
N ALA A 15 13.02 -11.51 10.23
CA ALA A 15 14.04 -10.53 10.63
C ALA A 15 13.37 -9.25 11.13
N ALA A 16 13.87 -8.73 12.26
CA ALA A 16 13.38 -7.49 12.85
C ALA A 16 14.43 -6.38 12.70
N GLY A 17 13.97 -5.15 12.48
CA GLY A 17 14.86 -4.01 12.30
C GLY A 17 14.09 -2.71 12.17
N SER A 18 14.62 -1.82 11.34
CA SER A 18 14.05 -0.50 11.07
C SER A 18 13.74 -0.34 9.60
N ALA A 19 12.66 0.37 9.26
CA ALA A 19 12.37 0.80 7.90
C ALA A 19 12.17 2.31 7.83
N CYS A 20 12.52 2.89 6.70
CA CYS A 20 11.99 4.19 6.30
C CYS A 20 10.58 3.99 5.76
N ARG A 21 9.57 4.59 6.40
CA ARG A 21 8.18 4.57 5.96
C ARG A 21 7.83 5.90 5.31
N VAL A 22 7.38 5.82 4.06
CA VAL A 22 6.68 6.90 3.39
C VAL A 22 5.19 6.64 3.49
N HIS A 23 4.42 7.59 4.02
CA HIS A 23 2.98 7.46 4.25
C HIS A 23 2.22 8.64 3.65
N GLY A 24 1.13 8.34 2.95
CA GLY A 24 0.25 9.33 2.34
C GLY A 24 -1.20 8.96 2.51
N THR A 25 -2.06 9.97 2.70
CA THR A 25 -3.51 9.82 2.74
C THR A 25 -4.14 10.75 1.72
N GLY A 26 -5.28 10.35 1.16
CA GLY A 26 -6.03 11.17 0.22
C GLY A 26 -7.45 10.62 0.03
N THR A 27 -8.19 11.21 -0.88
CA THR A 27 -9.49 10.67 -1.31
C THR A 27 -9.41 10.14 -2.74
N GLY A 28 -10.45 9.46 -3.21
CA GLY A 28 -10.58 9.13 -4.63
C GLY A 28 -10.66 10.35 -5.55
N ALA A 29 -10.98 11.54 -5.01
CA ALA A 29 -10.88 12.80 -5.76
C ALA A 29 -9.44 13.30 -5.91
N THR A 30 -8.55 12.93 -4.97
CA THR A 30 -7.11 13.25 -5.02
C THR A 30 -6.35 12.24 -5.87
N TYR A 31 -6.65 10.95 -5.70
CA TYR A 31 -6.04 9.86 -6.44
C TYR A 31 -6.94 9.44 -7.60
N ILE A 32 -6.97 10.28 -8.63
CA ILE A 32 -7.76 10.07 -9.84
C ILE A 32 -7.26 8.90 -10.70
N MET A 33 -6.02 8.46 -10.45
CA MET A 33 -5.36 7.35 -11.13
C MET A 33 -5.08 6.21 -10.16
N ASP A 34 -4.93 5.00 -10.70
CA ASP A 34 -4.52 3.83 -9.91
C ASP A 34 -3.07 4.00 -9.42
N VAL A 35 -2.94 4.46 -8.17
CA VAL A 35 -1.64 4.70 -7.52
C VAL A 35 -0.83 3.43 -7.40
N PHE A 36 -1.48 2.28 -7.19
CA PHE A 36 -0.76 1.02 -7.06
C PHE A 36 -0.09 0.67 -8.39
N SER A 37 -0.85 0.65 -9.49
CA SER A 37 -0.35 0.40 -10.84
C SER A 37 0.75 1.39 -11.26
N ALA A 38 0.60 2.66 -10.90
CA ALA A 38 1.61 3.68 -11.18
C ALA A 38 2.94 3.40 -10.45
N LEU A 39 2.88 3.02 -9.17
CA LEU A 39 4.06 2.72 -8.37
C LEU A 39 4.72 1.40 -8.78
N THR A 40 3.93 0.35 -9.05
CA THR A 40 4.47 -0.94 -9.52
C THR A 40 5.08 -0.85 -10.92
N SER A 41 4.62 0.10 -11.76
CA SER A 41 5.27 0.40 -13.04
C SER A 41 6.55 1.23 -12.89
N LEU A 42 6.60 2.15 -11.92
CA LEU A 42 7.74 3.05 -11.69
C LEU A 42 8.93 2.34 -11.05
N LEU A 43 8.72 1.55 -10.00
CA LEU A 43 9.78 0.95 -9.20
C LEU A 43 10.76 0.09 -10.02
N PRO A 44 10.33 -0.72 -11.00
CA PRO A 44 11.23 -1.43 -11.91
C PRO A 44 12.17 -0.53 -12.71
N THR A 45 11.70 0.64 -13.15
CA THR A 45 12.55 1.60 -13.87
C THR A 45 13.64 2.21 -12.99
N LEU A 46 13.45 2.15 -11.66
CA LEU A 46 14.43 2.55 -10.64
C LEU A 46 15.30 1.37 -10.17
N GLY A 47 15.21 0.20 -10.81
CA GLY A 47 16.03 -0.98 -10.52
C GLY A 47 15.54 -1.85 -9.37
N TRP A 48 14.26 -1.74 -8.98
CA TRP A 48 13.63 -2.68 -8.05
C TRP A 48 13.05 -3.88 -8.80
N THR A 49 13.11 -5.07 -8.21
CA THR A 49 12.46 -6.26 -8.74
C THR A 49 11.27 -6.63 -7.88
N GLU A 50 10.09 -6.73 -8.47
CA GLU A 50 8.89 -7.12 -7.75
C GLU A 50 8.99 -8.58 -7.27
N ASP A 51 8.60 -8.83 -6.03
CA ASP A 51 8.46 -10.14 -5.41
C ASP A 51 7.00 -10.34 -4.96
N SER A 52 6.11 -10.42 -5.95
CA SER A 52 4.68 -10.62 -5.72
C SER A 52 4.36 -12.03 -5.20
N MET A 53 5.27 -13.00 -5.37
CA MET A 53 5.09 -14.36 -4.88
C MET A 53 5.10 -14.40 -3.35
N ASN A 54 6.03 -13.67 -2.72
CA ASN A 54 6.16 -13.67 -1.26
C ASN A 54 5.29 -12.59 -0.59
N TYR A 55 5.01 -11.48 -1.28
CA TYR A 55 4.40 -10.29 -0.65
C TYR A 55 3.10 -9.83 -1.30
N GLY A 56 2.64 -10.49 -2.36
CA GLY A 56 1.41 -10.14 -3.06
C GLY A 56 0.19 -10.31 -2.17
N ALA A 57 -0.59 -9.23 -2.02
CA ALA A 57 -1.89 -9.26 -1.38
C ALA A 57 -2.88 -8.41 -2.19
N CYS A 58 -4.06 -8.95 -2.46
CA CYS A 58 -5.09 -8.24 -3.20
C CYS A 58 -6.45 -8.50 -2.54
N GLY A 59 -7.19 -7.42 -2.30
CA GLY A 59 -8.53 -7.44 -1.76
C GLY A 59 -9.41 -6.37 -2.41
N PRO A 60 -10.71 -6.36 -2.10
CA PRO A 60 -11.66 -5.45 -2.76
C PRO A 60 -11.39 -3.97 -2.49
N THR A 61 -10.61 -3.65 -1.46
CA THR A 61 -10.31 -2.27 -1.04
C THR A 61 -8.82 -1.95 -0.99
N GLY A 62 -7.95 -2.82 -1.51
CA GLY A 62 -6.52 -2.54 -1.48
C GLY A 62 -5.67 -3.65 -2.07
N MET A 63 -4.42 -3.27 -2.35
CA MET A 63 -3.38 -4.12 -2.88
C MET A 63 -2.07 -3.86 -2.16
N ALA A 64 -1.25 -4.88 -2.05
CA ALA A 64 0.12 -4.78 -1.56
C ALA A 64 1.02 -5.73 -2.34
N THR A 65 2.30 -5.37 -2.43
CA THR A 65 3.34 -6.20 -3.02
C THR A 65 4.69 -5.84 -2.39
N GLY A 66 5.71 -6.63 -2.70
CA GLY A 66 7.06 -6.46 -2.23
C GLY A 66 8.02 -6.24 -3.39
N PHE A 67 9.14 -5.61 -3.10
CA PHE A 67 10.21 -5.33 -4.04
C PHE A 67 11.54 -5.60 -3.38
N THR A 68 12.54 -6.02 -4.16
CA THR A 68 13.92 -6.20 -3.70
C THR A 68 14.87 -5.37 -4.55
N LYS A 69 15.93 -4.85 -3.93
CA LYS A 69 17.01 -4.12 -4.62
C LYS A 69 18.28 -4.13 -3.78
N GLY A 70 19.32 -4.83 -4.25
CA GLY A 70 20.66 -4.76 -3.64
C GLY A 70 20.70 -5.03 -2.14
N GLY A 71 19.98 -6.06 -1.67
CA GLY A 71 19.86 -6.38 -0.25
C GLY A 71 18.83 -5.55 0.52
N ALA A 72 18.14 -4.60 -0.10
CA ALA A 72 16.99 -3.92 0.49
C ALA A 72 15.66 -4.58 0.10
N ILE A 73 14.69 -4.50 0.99
CA ILE A 73 13.29 -4.86 0.76
C ILE A 73 12.42 -3.61 0.81
N GLY A 74 11.52 -3.48 -0.16
CA GLY A 74 10.49 -2.45 -0.25
C GLY A 74 9.10 -3.06 -0.18
N LEU A 75 8.27 -2.72 0.81
CA LEU A 75 6.87 -3.14 0.87
C LEU A 75 5.96 -1.99 0.47
N LEU A 76 5.18 -2.19 -0.60
CA LEU A 76 4.17 -1.26 -1.09
C LEU A 76 2.80 -1.73 -0.64
N ALA A 77 2.00 -0.86 -0.05
CA ALA A 77 0.60 -1.10 0.23
C ALA A 77 -0.24 0.14 -0.14
N VAL A 78 -1.27 -0.07 -0.94
CA VAL A 78 -2.27 0.94 -1.29
C VAL A 78 -3.63 0.37 -0.91
N GLY A 79 -4.33 1.04 -0.02
CA GLY A 79 -5.67 0.64 0.38
C GLY A 79 -6.58 1.83 0.56
N TRP A 80 -7.87 1.58 0.64
CA TRP A 80 -8.86 2.59 0.98
C TRP A 80 -9.91 2.04 1.92
N ARG A 81 -10.59 2.94 2.62
CA ARG A 81 -11.75 2.63 3.45
C ARG A 81 -12.87 3.63 3.20
N PRO A 82 -14.14 3.25 3.40
CA PRO A 82 -15.22 4.21 3.49
C PRO A 82 -14.94 5.26 4.56
N SER A 83 -15.25 6.51 4.25
CA SER A 83 -15.40 7.58 5.22
C SER A 83 -16.50 7.28 6.24
N ALA A 84 -16.45 7.91 7.42
CA ALA A 84 -17.41 7.65 8.50
C ALA A 84 -18.86 8.05 8.15
N ASN A 85 -19.05 8.99 7.21
CA ASN A 85 -20.35 9.41 6.71
C ASN A 85 -20.83 8.59 5.49
N ALA A 86 -20.10 7.54 5.10
CA ALA A 86 -20.57 6.61 4.09
C ALA A 86 -21.60 5.66 4.70
N ASN A 87 -22.79 5.61 4.11
CA ASN A 87 -23.88 4.74 4.56
C ASN A 87 -23.76 3.35 3.91
N CYS A 88 -22.63 2.67 4.12
CA CYS A 88 -22.43 1.33 3.58
C CYS A 88 -23.34 0.31 4.27
N PRO A 89 -24.02 -0.58 3.52
CA PRO A 89 -24.74 -1.69 4.12
C PRO A 89 -23.77 -2.58 4.92
N LYS A 90 -24.17 -2.97 6.13
CA LYS A 90 -23.30 -3.79 7.02
C LYS A 90 -23.24 -5.25 6.61
N ASP A 91 -24.30 -5.75 5.98
CA ASP A 91 -24.48 -7.17 5.63
C ASP A 91 -24.30 -7.44 4.13
N GLN A 92 -23.68 -6.52 3.40
CA GLN A 92 -23.39 -6.68 1.97
C GLN A 92 -21.92 -6.41 1.66
N PRO A 93 -21.41 -6.93 0.53
CA PRO A 93 -20.06 -6.63 0.09
C PRO A 93 -19.83 -5.13 -0.12
N ILE A 94 -18.57 -4.71 0.00
CA ILE A 94 -18.17 -3.30 -0.18
C ILE A 94 -18.51 -2.74 -1.57
N SER A 95 -18.61 -3.60 -2.59
CA SER A 95 -19.03 -3.23 -3.96
C SER A 95 -20.48 -2.73 -4.03
N MET A 96 -21.31 -3.07 -3.05
CA MET A 96 -22.70 -2.59 -2.93
C MET A 96 -22.80 -1.26 -2.18
N CYS A 97 -21.70 -0.72 -1.66
CA CYS A 97 -21.71 0.58 -0.99
C CYS A 97 -21.67 1.71 -2.02
N PRO A 98 -22.66 2.63 -2.02
CA PRO A 98 -22.70 3.75 -2.96
C PRO A 98 -21.74 4.87 -2.55
N LEU A 99 -20.45 4.67 -2.81
CA LEU A 99 -19.38 5.60 -2.43
C LEU A 99 -19.12 6.63 -3.52
N THR A 100 -19.11 7.91 -3.14
CA THR A 100 -18.49 8.95 -3.98
C THR A 100 -16.95 8.85 -3.91
N PRO A 101 -16.20 9.44 -4.86
CA PRO A 101 -14.74 9.49 -4.79
C PRO A 101 -14.22 10.08 -3.48
N GLU A 102 -14.86 11.13 -2.95
CA GLU A 102 -14.50 11.82 -1.71
C GLU A 102 -14.68 10.91 -0.49
N GLN A 103 -15.63 9.98 -0.56
CA GLN A 103 -15.92 9.02 0.51
C GLN A 103 -14.95 7.83 0.55
N LYS A 104 -14.09 7.65 -0.47
CA LYS A 104 -13.02 6.64 -0.46
C LYS A 104 -11.75 7.25 0.12
N ILE A 105 -11.45 6.96 1.38
CA ILE A 105 -10.26 7.46 2.05
C ILE A 105 -9.09 6.51 1.78
N TYR A 106 -8.18 6.92 0.90
CA TYR A 106 -7.00 6.15 0.52
C TYR A 106 -5.86 6.36 1.51
N THR A 107 -5.07 5.30 1.66
CA THR A 107 -3.81 5.24 2.39
C THR A 107 -2.79 4.56 1.50
N VAL A 108 -1.67 5.23 1.27
CA VAL A 108 -0.52 4.74 0.50
C VAL A 108 0.64 4.64 1.48
N THR A 109 1.27 3.47 1.55
CA THR A 109 2.43 3.24 2.39
C THR A 109 3.51 2.52 1.59
N ILE A 110 4.73 3.03 1.66
CA ILE A 110 5.93 2.35 1.18
C ILE A 110 6.88 2.24 2.37
N GLN A 111 7.33 1.04 2.69
CA GLN A 111 8.37 0.80 3.70
C GLN A 111 9.61 0.27 3.01
N VAL A 112 10.78 0.83 3.28
CA VAL A 112 12.05 0.33 2.77
C VAL A 112 12.96 0.02 3.95
N ALA A 113 13.43 -1.23 4.01
CA ALA A 113 14.39 -1.71 5.00
C ALA A 113 15.59 -2.34 4.29
N GLU A 114 16.77 -2.22 4.90
CA GLU A 114 17.92 -3.03 4.51
C GLU A 114 17.78 -4.42 5.16
N GLN A 115 18.13 -5.47 4.42
CA GLN A 115 18.25 -6.83 4.96
C GLN A 115 19.65 -6.95 5.56
N GLU A 116 19.71 -7.18 6.87
CA GLU A 116 20.95 -7.55 7.59
C GLU A 116 21.20 -9.06 7.55
#